data_AF-A0A0B6WW54-F1
#
_entry.id   AF-A0A0B6WW54-F1
#
_cell.length_a   1.000
_cell.length_b   1.000
_cell.length_c   1.000
_cell.angle_alpha   90.00
_cell.angle_beta   90.00
_cell.angle_gamma   90.00
#
_symmetry.space_group_name_H-M   'P 1'
#
loop_
_entity.id
_entity.type
_entity.pdbx_description
1 polymer ?
#
loop_
_entity_poly.entity_id
_entity_poly.type
_entity_poly.pdbx_seq_one_letter_code
_entity_poly.pdbx_strand_id
1 'polypeptide(L)'
;MAARLTVVFYIILSLEVGLALVFLPWVQPFGLGDWGDNYLLLYAAQKIGLQSLRQVIASGWVRGAVTGLGILNLLMAFWEIFNFKRTVRLLQAQEEHHARPIERDPNSYHLSHHER
;
A
#
# COMPACT_ATOMS: atom_id res chain seq x y z
N MET A 1 -7.10 0.97 -20.84
CA MET A 1 -7.03 2.31 -20.20
C MET A 1 -6.97 2.23 -18.67
N ALA A 2 -7.56 1.20 -18.05
CA ALA A 2 -7.59 1.00 -16.60
C ALA A 2 -6.20 0.94 -15.94
N ALA A 3 -5.21 0.25 -16.54
CA ALA A 3 -3.87 0.14 -15.99
C ALA A 3 -3.20 1.47 -15.61
N ARG A 4 -3.38 2.53 -16.42
CA ARG A 4 -2.84 3.87 -16.12
C ARG A 4 -3.56 4.53 -14.95
N LEU A 5 -4.87 4.36 -14.88
CA LEU A 5 -5.71 4.91 -13.81
C LEU A 5 -5.34 4.28 -12.46
N THR A 6 -5.15 2.95 -12.43
CA THR A 6 -4.77 2.23 -11.21
C THR A 6 -3.41 2.69 -10.68
N VAL A 7 -2.42 2.90 -11.56
CA VAL A 7 -1.10 3.40 -11.15
C VAL A 7 -1.18 4.82 -10.61
N VAL A 8 -1.92 5.71 -11.27
CA VAL A 8 -2.12 7.09 -10.80
C VAL A 8 -2.84 7.11 -9.45
N PHE A 9 -3.88 6.30 -9.28
CA PHE A 9 -4.60 6.19 -8.01
C PHE A 9 -3.72 5.65 -6.89
N TYR A 10 -2.91 4.62 -7.17
CA TYR A 10 -1.92 4.10 -6.22
C TYR A 10 -0.92 5.18 -5.79
N ILE A 11 -0.40 5.97 -6.73
CA ILE A 11 0.52 7.08 -6.43
C ILE A 11 -0.15 8.11 -5.52
N ILE A 12 -1.37 8.55 -5.85
CA ILE A 12 -2.10 9.54 -5.05
C ILE A 12 -2.35 9.02 -3.63
N LEU A 13 -2.85 7.79 -3.49
CA LEU A 13 -3.05 7.18 -2.17
C LEU A 13 -1.75 7.04 -1.39
N SER A 14 -0.67 6.62 -2.04
CA SER A 14 0.64 6.49 -1.41
C SER A 14 1.19 7.84 -0.95
N LEU A 15 0.97 8.91 -1.71
CA LEU A 15 1.30 10.28 -1.31
C LEU A 15 0.45 10.76 -0.13
N GLU A 16 -0.88 10.61 -0.19
CA GLU A 16 -1.78 11.03 0.89
C GLU A 16 -1.52 10.29 2.19
N VAL A 17 -1.43 8.95 2.13
CA VAL A 17 -1.13 8.12 3.30
C VAL A 17 0.29 8.37 3.80
N GLY A 18 1.26 8.53 2.89
CA GLY A 18 2.64 8.87 3.23
C GLY A 18 2.74 10.20 3.98
N LEU A 19 2.09 11.25 3.47
CA LEU A 19 2.00 12.53 4.17
C LEU A 19 1.30 12.39 5.51
N ALA A 20 0.14 11.72 5.55
CA ALA A 20 -0.60 11.53 6.78
C ALA A 20 0.26 10.83 7.84
N LEU A 21 0.99 9.77 7.50
CA LEU A 21 1.89 9.06 8.40
C LEU A 21 3.08 9.91 8.86
N VAL A 22 3.59 10.79 8.01
CA VAL A 22 4.66 11.73 8.38
C VAL A 22 4.14 12.84 9.30
N PHE A 23 2.93 13.34 9.08
CA PHE A 23 2.41 14.50 9.82
C PHE A 23 1.60 14.16 11.07
N LEU A 24 0.79 13.08 11.07
CA LEU A 24 -0.07 12.73 12.22
C LEU A 24 0.68 12.61 13.56
N PRO A 25 1.90 12.03 13.63
CA PRO A 25 2.59 11.88 14.89
C PRO A 25 3.07 13.19 15.51
N TRP A 26 3.14 14.27 14.71
CA TRP A 26 3.80 15.53 15.08
C TRP A 26 2.84 16.72 15.11
N VAL A 27 1.81 16.69 14.26
CA VAL A 27 0.83 17.76 14.16
C VAL A 27 -0.36 17.40 15.05
N GLN A 28 -0.93 18.42 15.70
CA GLN A 28 -2.18 18.30 16.45
C GLN A 28 -3.31 18.92 15.62
N PRO A 29 -3.84 18.20 14.60
CA PRO A 29 -4.85 18.77 13.72
C PRO A 29 -6.18 18.93 14.46
N PHE A 30 -6.70 20.16 14.49
CA PHE A 30 -8.11 20.52 14.75
C PHE A 30 -8.82 19.72 15.86
N GLY A 31 -8.26 19.70 17.06
CA GLY A 31 -8.93 19.15 18.25
C GLY A 31 -8.89 17.62 18.38
N LEU A 32 -8.16 16.91 17.52
CA LEU A 32 -7.96 15.45 17.60
C LEU A 32 -7.00 15.00 18.72
N GLY A 33 -6.66 15.89 19.66
CA GLY A 33 -5.77 15.58 20.77
C GLY A 33 -4.32 15.35 20.34
N ASP A 34 -3.44 15.13 21.31
CA ASP A 34 -2.07 14.70 21.01
C ASP A 34 -2.10 13.26 20.46
N TRP A 35 -1.21 12.90 19.54
CA TRP A 35 -1.19 11.58 18.86
C TRP A 35 -1.33 10.39 19.85
N GLY A 36 -0.67 10.49 21.00
CA GLY A 36 -0.70 9.49 22.06
C GLY A 36 -1.77 9.69 23.13
N ASP A 37 -2.63 10.71 23.00
CA ASP A 37 -3.64 11.10 23.99
C ASP A 37 -5.06 11.08 23.40
N ASN A 38 -5.44 9.91 22.88
CA ASN A 38 -6.73 9.67 22.27
C ASN A 38 -7.62 8.82 23.19
N TYR A 39 -8.91 9.16 23.28
CA TYR A 39 -9.89 8.42 24.07
C TYR A 39 -10.01 6.94 23.64
N LEU A 40 -9.80 6.68 22.35
CA LEU A 40 -9.73 5.31 21.80
C LEU A 40 -8.53 4.52 22.33
N LEU A 41 -7.36 5.16 22.45
CA LEU A 41 -6.17 4.55 23.04
C LEU A 41 -6.36 4.27 24.52
N LEU A 42 -7.04 5.17 25.24
CA LEU A 42 -7.39 4.97 26.64
C LEU A 42 -8.34 3.78 26.81
N TYR A 43 -9.38 3.71 25.98
CA TYR A 43 -10.33 2.60 25.99
C TYR A 43 -9.67 1.26 25.61
N ALA A 44 -8.80 1.26 24.58
CA ALA A 44 -8.04 0.09 24.20
C ALA A 44 -7.06 -0.36 25.30
N ALA A 45 -6.33 0.58 25.91
CA ALA A 45 -5.43 0.29 27.01
C ALA A 45 -6.16 -0.30 28.23
N GLN A 46 -7.35 0.22 28.54
CA GLN A 46 -8.21 -0.34 29.59
C GLN A 46 -8.70 -1.75 29.24
N LYS A 47 -9.15 -1.96 28.00
CA LYS A 47 -9.67 -3.26 27.54
C LYS A 47 -8.59 -4.35 27.52
N ILE A 48 -7.35 -3.98 27.17
CA ILE A 48 -6.21 -4.89 27.04
C ILE A 48 -5.42 -4.97 28.38
N GLY A 49 -5.76 -4.14 29.38
CA GLY A 49 -5.10 -4.10 30.69
C GLY A 49 -3.68 -3.52 30.67
N LEU A 50 -3.27 -2.91 29.56
CA LEU A 50 -1.91 -2.39 29.34
C LEU A 50 -1.92 -0.86 29.35
N GLN A 51 -1.85 -0.27 30.55
CA GLN A 51 -1.72 1.20 30.69
C GLN A 51 -0.44 1.75 30.05
N SER A 52 0.63 0.95 29.97
CA SER A 52 1.89 1.32 29.32
C SER A 52 1.77 1.46 27.80
N LEU A 53 0.73 0.89 27.17
CA LEU A 53 0.50 0.99 25.72
C LEU A 53 0.43 2.46 25.26
N ARG A 54 -0.18 3.31 26.08
CA ARG A 54 -0.28 4.74 25.80
C ARG A 54 1.11 5.40 25.77
N GLN A 55 1.98 5.09 26.74
CA GLN A 55 3.34 5.62 26.80
C GLN A 55 4.20 5.11 25.64
N VAL A 56 4.03 3.85 25.23
CA VAL A 56 4.75 3.28 24.08
C VAL A 56 4.33 3.98 22.79
N ILE A 57 3.03 4.17 22.55
CA ILE A 57 2.53 4.84 21.33
C ILE A 57 2.87 6.33 21.31
N ALA A 58 2.88 6.97 22.47
CA ALA A 58 3.33 8.35 22.63
C ALA A 58 4.85 8.51 22.55
N SER A 59 5.63 7.42 22.58
CA SER A 59 7.08 7.48 22.58
C SER A 59 7.63 8.01 21.25
N GLY A 60 8.75 8.72 21.31
CA GLY A 60 9.46 9.20 20.12
C GLY A 60 9.89 8.08 19.16
N TRP A 61 10.09 6.86 19.67
CA TRP A 61 10.41 5.68 18.86
C TRP A 61 9.25 5.29 17.95
N VAL A 62 8.02 5.22 18.48
CA VAL A 62 6.84 4.89 17.67
C VAL A 62 6.53 6.02 16.69
N ARG A 63 6.61 7.29 17.13
CA ARG A 63 6.46 8.44 16.23
C ARG A 63 7.48 8.39 15.08
N GLY A 64 8.74 8.09 15.38
CA GLY A 64 9.79 7.91 14.39
C GLY A 64 9.55 6.74 13.44
N ALA A 65 9.11 5.59 13.95
CA ALA A 65 8.78 4.42 13.14
C ALA A 65 7.61 4.70 12.17
N VAL A 66 6.55 5.34 12.66
CA VAL A 66 5.38 5.74 11.85
C VAL A 66 5.78 6.76 10.78
N THR A 67 6.63 7.74 11.14
CA THR A 67 7.17 8.71 10.19
C THR A 67 8.05 8.04 9.14
N GLY A 68 8.90 7.10 9.54
CA GLY A 68 9.76 6.33 8.64
C GLY A 68 8.95 5.51 7.63
N LEU A 69 7.85 4.89 8.07
CA LEU A 69 6.89 4.22 7.18
C LEU A 69 6.26 5.21 6.19
N GLY A 70 5.89 6.41 6.66
CA GLY A 70 5.38 7.47 5.81
C GLY A 70 6.38 7.91 4.73
N ILE A 71 7.64 8.14 5.11
CA ILE A 71 8.73 8.47 4.18
C ILE A 71 8.94 7.35 3.15
N LEU A 72 8.95 6.09 3.58
CA LEU A 72 9.08 4.94 2.67
C LEU A 72 7.94 4.93 1.64
N ASN A 73 6.71 5.22 2.07
CA ASN A 73 5.56 5.29 1.18
C ASN A 73 5.72 6.42 0.15
N LEU A 74 6.15 7.62 0.60
CA LEU A 74 6.46 8.73 -0.30
C LEU A 74 7.55 8.36 -1.31
N LEU A 75 8.62 7.69 -0.86
CA LEU A 75 9.69 7.23 -1.75
C LEU A 75 9.19 6.24 -2.81
N MET A 76 8.31 5.31 -2.43
CA MET A 76 7.67 4.40 -3.39
C MET A 76 6.82 5.19 -4.41
N ALA A 77 6.00 6.14 -3.96
CA ALA A 77 5.23 6.99 -4.87
C ALA A 77 6.12 7.76 -5.84
N PHE A 78 7.20 8.38 -5.36
CA PHE A 78 8.18 9.08 -6.21
C PHE A 78 8.83 8.13 -7.22
N TRP A 79 9.25 6.95 -6.78
CA TRP A 79 9.81 5.93 -7.66
C TRP A 79 8.85 5.53 -8.77
N GLU A 80 7.57 5.31 -8.42
CA GLU A 80 6.51 4.97 -9.36
C GLU A 80 6.29 6.08 -10.40
N ILE A 81 6.39 7.36 -10.00
CA ILE A 81 6.30 8.52 -10.90
C ILE A 81 7.47 8.51 -11.90
N PHE A 82 8.70 8.30 -11.45
CA PHE A 82 9.88 8.24 -12.34
C PHE A 82 9.83 7.04 -13.29
N ASN A 83 9.37 5.89 -12.81
CA ASN A 83 9.34 4.64 -13.57
C ASN A 83 7.99 4.36 -14.25
N PHE A 84 7.08 5.33 -14.25
CA PHE A 84 5.69 5.20 -14.71
C PHE A 84 5.54 4.52 -16.08
N LYS A 85 6.40 4.87 -17.04
CA LYS A 85 6.37 4.29 -18.39
C LYS A 85 6.62 2.77 -18.41
N ARG A 86 7.42 2.26 -17.47
CA ARG A 86 7.74 0.82 -17.37
C ARG A 86 6.63 0.07 -16.64
N THR A 87 6.11 0.61 -15.53
CA THR A 87 4.99 0.00 -14.79
C THR A 87 3.76 -0.15 -15.67
N VAL A 88 3.38 0.89 -16.42
CA VAL A 88 2.20 0.85 -17.31
C VAL A 88 2.38 -0.20 -18.41
N ARG A 89 3.57 -0.33 -19.00
CA ARG A 89 3.84 -1.35 -20.03
C ARG A 89 3.69 -2.77 -19.49
N LEU A 90 4.16 -3.03 -18.26
CA LEU A 90 4.03 -4.34 -17.63
C LEU A 90 2.57 -4.71 -17.37
N LEU A 91 1.77 -3.76 -16.88
CA LEU A 91 0.34 -3.99 -16.63
C LEU A 91 -0.44 -4.19 -17.93
N GLN A 92 -0.12 -3.44 -18.99
CA GLN A 92 -0.72 -3.63 -20.31
C GLN A 92 -0.39 -4.99 -20.92
N ALA A 93 0.88 -5.42 -20.82
CA ALA A 93 1.29 -6.75 -21.31
C ALA A 93 0.57 -7.89 -20.57
N GLN A 94 0.29 -7.73 -19.28
CA GLN A 94 -0.45 -8.71 -18.49
C GLN A 94 -1.95 -8.73 -18.82
N GLU A 95 -2.58 -7.56 -19.02
CA GLU A 95 -3.97 -7.46 -19.51
C GLU A 95 -4.12 -8.17 -20.87
N GLU A 96 -3.20 -7.94 -21.82
CA GLU A 96 -3.22 -8.59 -23.13
C GLU A 96 -3.04 -10.12 -23.03
N HIS A 97 -2.18 -10.61 -22.13
CA HIS A 97 -1.98 -12.04 -21.93
C HIS A 97 -3.21 -12.74 -21.35
N HIS A 98 -3.97 -12.07 -20.48
CA HIS A 98 -5.21 -12.59 -19.89
C HIS A 98 -6.42 -12.46 -20.84
N ALA A 99 -6.41 -11.45 -21.71
CA ALA A 99 -7.46 -11.21 -22.69
C ALA A 99 -7.33 -12.09 -23.95
N ARG A 100 -6.17 -12.74 -24.17
CA ARG A 100 -6.08 -13.79 -25.19
C ARG A 100 -7.02 -14.93 -24.78
N PRO A 101 -8.03 -15.27 -25.59
CA PRO A 101 -8.68 -16.56 -25.47
C PRO A 101 -7.57 -17.61 -25.44
N ILE A 102 -7.71 -18.66 -24.63
CA ILE A 102 -6.86 -19.84 -24.77
C ILE A 102 -7.07 -20.32 -26.20
N GLU A 103 -6.18 -19.90 -27.10
CA GLU A 103 -6.07 -20.45 -28.43
C GLU A 103 -5.59 -21.87 -28.18
N ARG A 104 -6.55 -22.78 -28.05
CA ARG A 104 -6.30 -24.21 -27.99
C ARG A 104 -5.48 -24.49 -29.23
N ASP A 105 -4.19 -24.74 -29.04
CA ASP A 105 -3.33 -25.25 -30.09
C ASP A 105 -4.04 -26.48 -30.69
N PRO A 106 -4.50 -26.42 -31.94
CA PRO A 106 -5.22 -27.53 -32.57
C PRO A 106 -4.38 -28.81 -32.60
N ASN A 107 -3.05 -28.68 -32.50
CA ASN A 107 -2.12 -29.80 -32.51
C ASN A 107 -1.90 -30.46 -31.14
N SER A 108 -2.41 -29.91 -30.04
CA SER A 108 -2.26 -30.55 -28.72
C SER A 108 -3.06 -31.85 -28.58
N TYR A 109 -4.04 -32.08 -29.44
CA TYR A 109 -4.82 -33.33 -29.50
C TYR A 109 -4.13 -34.45 -30.29
N HIS A 110 -3.14 -34.12 -31.12
CA HIS A 110 -2.51 -35.09 -32.01
C HIS A 110 -1.41 -35.92 -31.36
N LEU A 111 -0.92 -35.53 -30.18
CA LEU A 111 0.20 -36.19 -29.49
C LEU A 111 -0.24 -37.26 -28.47
N SER A 112 -1.52 -37.37 -28.10
CA SER A 112 -1.96 -38.34 -27.09
C SER A 112 -2.35 -39.72 -27.64
N HIS A 113 -2.37 -39.91 -28.96
CA HIS A 113 -2.86 -41.14 -29.59
C HIS A 113 -1.77 -42.05 -30.17
N HIS A 114 -0.49 -41.67 -30.09
CA HIS A 114 0.60 -42.45 -30.69
C HIS A 114 1.49 -43.22 -29.69
N GLU A 115 1.20 -43.17 -28.39
CA GLU A 115 1.96 -43.85 -27.33
C GLU A 115 1.13 -44.92 -26.56
N ARG A 116 0.36 -45.75 -27.26
CA ARG A 116 -0.17 -47.01 -26.70
C ARG A 116 0.04 -48.17 -27.65
#